data_AF-A0A526YZQ3-F1
#
_entry.id   AF-A0A526YZQ3-F1
#
_cell.length_a   1.000
_cell.length_b   1.000
_cell.length_c   1.000
_cell.angle_alpha   90.00
_cell.angle_beta   90.00
_cell.angle_gamma   90.00
#
_symmetry.space_group_name_H-M   'P 1'
#
loop_
_entity.id
_entity.type
_entity.pdbx_description
1 polymer ?
#
loop_
_entity_poly.entity_id
_entity_poly.type
_entity_poly.pdbx_seq_one_letter_code
_entity_poly.pdbx_strand_id
1 'polypeptide(L)'
;SARRLATGKTGMIGYVLPTGAAVDIDPHFVEFLSGLGDYARSHELDLVLSPADADDQETTYRRIVANRQVDAVYISSPRPADRRVALVSTLGIPFIVHG
;
A
#
# COMPACT_ATOMS: atom_id res chain seq x y z
N SER A 1 -8.09 -6.49 17.60
CA SER A 1 -8.22 -7.75 18.35
C SER A 1 -6.96 -7.98 19.21
N ALA A 2 -7.02 -8.84 20.22
CA ALA A 2 -5.88 -9.18 21.09
C ALA A 2 -4.66 -9.73 20.31
N ARG A 3 -4.89 -10.37 19.15
CA ARG A 3 -3.85 -10.90 18.25
C ARG A 3 -2.93 -9.81 17.69
N ARG A 4 -3.46 -8.63 17.35
CA ARG A 4 -2.68 -7.49 16.83
C ARG A 4 -1.74 -6.92 17.91
N LEU A 5 -2.21 -6.83 19.16
CA LEU A 5 -1.39 -6.39 20.29
C LEU A 5 -0.26 -7.38 20.62
N ALA A 6 -0.54 -8.68 20.56
CA ALA A 6 0.45 -9.72 20.85
C ALA A 6 1.56 -9.85 19.79
N THR A 7 1.25 -9.55 18.52
CA THR A 7 2.21 -9.68 17.40
C THR A 7 2.91 -8.37 17.04
N GLY A 8 2.40 -7.23 17.53
CA GLY A 8 2.85 -5.90 17.11
C GLY A 8 2.51 -5.54 15.67
N LYS A 9 1.71 -6.37 14.99
CA LYS A 9 1.26 -6.18 13.61
C LYS A 9 -0.09 -5.47 13.56
N THR A 10 -0.25 -4.58 12.59
CA THR A 10 -1.50 -3.83 12.41
C THR A 10 -2.60 -4.66 11.74
N GLY A 11 -2.22 -5.71 11.01
CA GLY A 11 -3.10 -6.48 10.14
C GLY A 11 -3.55 -5.70 8.92
N MET A 12 -2.78 -4.70 8.48
CA MET A 12 -3.18 -3.77 7.41
C MET A 12 -2.21 -3.82 6.22
N ILE A 13 -2.75 -3.92 5.01
CA ILE A 13 -2.00 -3.67 3.77
C ILE A 13 -2.39 -2.28 3.25
N GLY A 14 -1.39 -1.42 3.07
CA GLY A 14 -1.59 -0.05 2.60
C GLY A 14 -1.52 0.09 1.10
N TYR A 15 -2.39 0.92 0.53
CA TYR A 15 -2.25 1.44 -0.82
C TYR A 15 -2.28 2.96 -0.78
N VAL A 16 -1.24 3.60 -1.32
CA VAL A 16 -1.24 5.05 -1.53
C VAL A 16 -2.00 5.31 -2.83
N LEU A 17 -3.28 5.65 -2.68
CA LEU A 17 -4.22 5.85 -3.77
C LEU A 17 -3.91 7.19 -4.45
N PRO A 18 -3.43 7.21 -5.71
CA PRO A 18 -3.22 8.45 -6.43
C PRO A 18 -4.55 9.21 -6.56
N THR A 19 -4.52 10.53 -6.42
CA THR A 19 -5.68 11.42 -6.63
C THR A 19 -5.38 12.49 -7.68
N GLY A 20 -6.42 13.16 -8.17
CA GLY A 20 -6.29 14.23 -9.16
C GLY A 20 -5.88 13.75 -10.56
N ALA A 21 -5.06 14.52 -11.26
CA ALA A 21 -4.63 14.23 -12.63
C ALA A 21 -3.70 12.99 -12.75
N ALA A 22 -3.27 12.42 -11.62
CA ALA A 22 -2.46 11.21 -11.56
C ALA A 22 -3.30 9.91 -11.51
N VAL A 23 -4.63 10.02 -11.49
CA VAL A 23 -5.53 8.86 -11.46
C VAL A 23 -5.56 8.22 -12.84
N ASP A 24 -4.88 7.08 -12.96
CA ASP A 24 -5.11 6.11 -14.03
C ASP A 24 -5.48 4.79 -13.36
N ILE A 25 -6.76 4.42 -13.44
CA ILE A 25 -7.27 3.18 -12.88
C ILE A 25 -7.52 2.24 -14.06
N ASP A 26 -6.53 1.41 -14.36
CA ASP A 26 -6.63 0.42 -15.42
C ASP A 26 -7.35 -0.87 -14.94
N PRO A 27 -7.90 -1.69 -15.84
CA PRO A 27 -8.60 -2.93 -15.48
C PRO A 27 -7.76 -3.93 -14.67
N HIS A 28 -6.44 -3.99 -14.89
CA HIS A 28 -5.56 -4.89 -14.13
C HIS A 28 -5.43 -4.45 -12.68
N PHE A 29 -5.49 -3.15 -12.39
CA PHE A 29 -5.55 -2.68 -11.00
C PHE A 29 -6.79 -3.21 -10.28
N VAL A 30 -7.97 -3.15 -10.92
CA VAL A 30 -9.22 -3.60 -10.30
C VAL A 30 -9.21 -5.11 -10.06
N GLU A 31 -8.79 -5.89 -11.06
CA GLU A 31 -8.66 -7.34 -10.95
C GLU A 31 -7.70 -7.74 -9.82
N PHE A 32 -6.53 -7.10 -9.75
CA PHE A 32 -5.56 -7.37 -8.70
C PHE A 32 -6.07 -6.96 -7.32
N LEU A 33 -6.73 -5.80 -7.21
CA LEU A 33 -7.29 -5.33 -5.94
C LEU A 33 -8.39 -6.29 -5.44
N SER A 34 -9.22 -6.84 -6.34
CA SER A 34 -10.19 -7.87 -5.99
C SER A 34 -9.52 -9.13 -5.43
N GLY A 35 -8.49 -9.65 -6.10
CA GLY A 35 -7.75 -10.82 -5.61
C GLY A 35 -7.02 -10.55 -4.28
N LEU A 36 -6.44 -9.36 -4.12
CA LEU A 36 -5.83 -8.92 -2.87
C LEU A 36 -6.88 -8.83 -1.74
N GLY A 37 -8.11 -8.40 -2.05
CA GLY A 37 -9.23 -8.38 -1.12
C GLY A 37 -9.63 -9.79 -0.65
N ASP A 38 -9.68 -10.77 -1.55
CA ASP A 38 -9.95 -12.17 -1.20
C ASP A 38 -8.85 -12.77 -0.32
N TYR A 39 -7.58 -12.47 -0.63
CA TYR A 39 -6.45 -12.85 0.22
C TYR A 39 -6.56 -12.20 1.60
N ALA A 40 -6.83 -10.90 1.67
CA ALA A 40 -6.94 -10.18 2.94
C ALA A 40 -8.05 -10.75 3.82
N ARG A 41 -9.23 -11.01 3.24
CA ARG A 41 -10.37 -11.64 3.93
C ARG A 41 -10.02 -12.99 4.52
N SER A 42 -9.30 -13.85 3.78
CA SER A 42 -8.93 -15.19 4.25
C SER A 42 -7.83 -15.19 5.32
N HIS A 43 -7.11 -14.08 5.51
CA HIS A 43 -5.98 -13.94 6.44
C HIS A 43 -6.24 -12.95 7.59
N GLU A 44 -7.49 -12.51 7.79
CA GLU A 44 -7.86 -11.50 8.81
C GLU A 44 -7.09 -10.17 8.66
N LEU A 45 -6.79 -9.80 7.41
CA LEU A 45 -6.15 -8.54 7.06
C LEU A 45 -7.20 -7.55 6.53
N ASP A 46 -6.91 -6.27 6.72
CA ASP A 46 -7.68 -5.16 6.18
C ASP A 46 -6.85 -4.41 5.13
N LEU A 47 -7.53 -3.80 4.15
CA LEU A 47 -6.89 -2.90 3.19
C LEU A 47 -7.14 -1.45 3.63
N VAL A 48 -6.09 -0.64 3.66
CA VAL A 48 -6.19 0.80 3.96
C VAL A 48 -5.77 1.62 2.75
N LEU A 49 -6.65 2.53 2.34
CA LEU A 49 -6.41 3.45 1.23
C LEU A 49 -5.98 4.79 1.81
N SER A 50 -4.80 5.27 1.41
CA SER A 50 -4.27 6.58 1.78
C SER A 50 -4.20 7.46 0.54
N PRO A 51 -5.18 8.36 0.33
CA PRO A 51 -5.18 9.25 -0.83
C PRO A 51 -3.97 10.19 -0.81
N ALA A 52 -3.33 10.38 -1.96
CA ALA A 52 -2.26 11.36 -2.14
C ALA A 52 -2.18 11.80 -3.61
N ASP A 53 -1.90 13.08 -3.85
CA ASP A 53 -1.49 13.56 -5.17
C ASP A 53 0.01 13.31 -5.39
N ALA A 54 0.55 13.84 -6.49
CA ALA A 54 1.95 13.65 -6.85
C ALA A 54 2.93 14.29 -5.86
N ASP A 55 2.57 15.43 -5.25
CA ASP A 55 3.44 16.20 -4.36
C ASP A 55 3.45 15.57 -2.95
N ASP A 56 2.33 14.97 -2.53
CA ASP A 56 2.17 14.35 -1.22
C ASP A 56 2.47 12.84 -1.17
N GLN A 57 2.75 12.21 -2.31
CA GLN A 57 2.91 10.74 -2.40
C GLN A 57 4.03 10.22 -1.49
N GLU A 58 5.24 10.79 -1.58
CA GLU A 58 6.37 10.38 -0.76
C GLU A 58 6.10 10.62 0.73
N THR A 59 5.59 11.81 1.07
CA THR A 59 5.22 12.18 2.45
C THR A 59 4.21 11.20 3.03
N THR A 60 3.25 10.75 2.21
CA THR A 60 2.22 9.79 2.60
C THR A 60 2.83 8.42 2.90
N TYR A 61 3.70 7.89 2.03
CA TYR A 61 4.44 6.64 2.31
C TYR A 61 5.22 6.74 3.62
N ARG A 62 5.99 7.81 3.81
CA ARG A 62 6.77 8.00 5.04
C ARG A 62 5.88 8.04 6.27
N ARG A 63 4.76 8.77 6.21
CA ARG A 63 3.80 8.90 7.32
C ARG A 63 3.18 7.55 7.70
N ILE A 64 2.67 6.78 6.73
CA ILE A 64 1.98 5.51 7.04
C ILE A 64 2.95 4.45 7.59
N VAL A 65 4.22 4.47 7.15
CA VAL A 65 5.25 3.56 7.65
C VAL A 65 5.75 4.00 9.03
N ALA A 66 6.11 5.28 9.20
CA ALA A 66 6.63 5.80 10.47
C ALA A 66 5.62 5.65 11.62
N ASN A 67 4.33 5.87 11.32
CA ASN A 67 3.25 5.70 12.28
C ASN A 67 2.84 4.23 12.50
N ARG A 68 3.52 3.28 11.84
CA ARG A 68 3.18 1.85 11.86
C ARG A 68 1.68 1.63 11.61
N GLN A 69 1.14 2.24 10.57
CA GLN A 69 -0.27 2.07 10.19
C GLN A 69 -0.49 0.81 9.35
N VAL A 70 0.58 0.33 8.69
CA VAL A 70 0.55 -0.78 7.74
C VAL A 70 1.69 -1.75 8.01
N ASP A 71 1.43 -3.03 7.76
CA ASP A 71 2.45 -4.09 7.82
C ASP A 71 3.16 -4.29 6.48
N ALA A 72 2.51 -3.90 5.38
CA ALA A 72 3.02 -3.95 4.02
C ALA A 72 2.35 -2.89 3.15
N VAL A 73 2.96 -2.56 2.00
CA VAL A 73 2.38 -1.65 1.01
C VAL A 73 2.25 -2.28 -0.38
N TYR A 74 1.18 -1.94 -1.08
CA TYR A 74 0.94 -2.26 -2.47
C TYR A 74 1.32 -1.06 -3.36
N ILE A 75 2.13 -1.31 -4.39
CA ILE A 75 2.47 -0.36 -5.45
C ILE A 75 1.86 -0.87 -6.76
N SER A 76 0.89 -0.13 -7.29
CA SER A 76 0.28 -0.38 -8.60
C SER A 76 0.97 0.41 -9.70
N SER A 77 0.88 -0.12 -10.92
CA SER A 77 1.23 0.54 -12.19
C SER A 77 2.60 1.24 -12.09
N PRO A 78 3.68 0.52 -11.74
CA PRO A 78 5.00 1.09 -11.57
C PRO A 78 5.52 1.63 -12.91
N ARG A 79 6.28 2.73 -12.83
CA ARG A 79 7.01 3.25 -13.99
C ARG A 79 8.43 2.71 -14.04
N PRO A 80 9.13 2.71 -15.19
CA PRO A 80 10.56 2.47 -15.21
C PRO A 80 11.29 3.38 -14.21
N ALA A 81 12.14 2.80 -13.37
CA ALA A 81 12.80 3.48 -12.26
C ALA A 81 11.84 4.17 -11.27
N ASP A 82 10.72 3.51 -10.94
CA ASP A 82 9.73 4.02 -9.99
C ASP A 82 10.35 4.35 -8.62
N ARG A 83 10.31 5.63 -8.25
CA ARG A 83 10.87 6.13 -6.99
C ARG A 83 10.18 5.53 -5.76
N ARG A 84 8.91 5.09 -5.88
CA ARG A 84 8.17 4.46 -4.78
C ARG A 84 8.85 3.18 -4.33
N VAL A 85 9.37 2.36 -5.25
CA VAL A 85 10.04 1.10 -4.93
C VAL A 85 11.32 1.33 -4.13
N ALA A 86 12.15 2.29 -4.57
CA ALA A 86 13.36 2.67 -3.85
C ALA A 86 13.05 3.25 -2.47
N LEU A 87 12.00 4.08 -2.37
CA LEU A 87 11.54 4.67 -1.12
C LEU A 87 11.12 3.59 -0.12
N VAL A 88 10.19 2.69 -0.49
CA VAL A 88 9.68 1.67 0.46
C VAL A 88 10.74 0.65 0.85
N SER A 89 11.69 0.37 -0.05
CA SER A 89 12.89 -0.42 0.26
C SER A 89 13.76 0.26 1.30
N THR A 90 13.98 1.57 1.16
CA THR A 90 14.75 2.38 2.13
C THR A 90 14.04 2.47 3.48
N LEU A 91 12.70 2.53 3.47
CA LEU A 91 11.88 2.52 4.68
C LEU A 91 11.83 1.14 5.36
N GLY A 92 12.33 0.09 4.70
CA GLY A 92 12.38 -1.27 5.24
C GLY A 92 11.02 -1.94 5.43
N ILE A 93 9.98 -1.45 4.74
CA ILE A 93 8.64 -2.04 4.82
C ILE A 93 8.47 -3.11 3.72
N PRO A 94 7.88 -4.28 4.02
CA PRO A 94 7.48 -5.23 2.98
C PRO A 94 6.55 -4.59 1.95
N PHE A 95 6.70 -4.96 0.68
CA PHE A 95 5.86 -4.40 -0.38
C PHE A 95 5.58 -5.39 -1.52
N ILE A 96 4.50 -5.10 -2.22
CA ILE A 96 4.05 -5.81 -3.42
C ILE A 96 4.09 -4.81 -4.58
N VAL A 97 4.58 -5.22 -5.73
CA VAL A 97 4.55 -4.44 -6.97
C VAL A 97 3.74 -5.22 -7.99
N HIS A 98 2.78 -4.56 -8.64
CA HIS A 98 1.97 -5.16 -9.69
C HIS A 98 1.68 -4.15 -10.80
N GLY A 99 1.86 -4.59 -12.05
CA GLY A 99 1.82 -3.78 -13.27
C GLY A 99 3.16 -3.72 -13.98
#